data_AF-A0AA42TV98-F1
#
_entry.id   AF-A0AA42TV98-F1
#
_cell.length_a   1.000
_cell.length_b   1.000
_cell.length_c   1.000
_cell.angle_alpha   90.00
_cell.angle_beta   90.00
_cell.angle_gamma   90.00
#
_symmetry.space_group_name_H-M   'P 1'
#
loop_
_entity.id
_entity.type
_entity.pdbx_description
1 polymer ?
#
loop_
_entity_poly.entity_id
_entity_poly.type
_entity_poly.pdbx_seq_one_letter_code
_entity_poly.pdbx_strand_id
1 'polypeptide(L)'
;MQSPEKIRQMLRSWVVNAKDPGPADVLVDELCIIDKTCRADLVHANGKLTGFEVKSEADTLTRWPHQMDAYLRVFDEVWLCCHRKHAVRALSESIPAVGILIVDEYGALAVLRPAQQNKSVNSYDLTGLLWRKELDELCKEQGLSVTRKELIKEVRHRVSNSVSVDLLKAYVLKAIKERYSVS
;
A
#
# COMPACT_ATOMS: atom_id res chain seq x y z
N MET A 1 -10.88 -5.69 -24.31
CA MET A 1 -10.99 -5.29 -22.90
C MET A 1 -9.69 -5.65 -22.18
N GLN A 2 -9.03 -4.70 -21.51
CA GLN A 2 -7.81 -4.99 -20.75
C GLN A 2 -8.18 -5.68 -19.43
N SER A 3 -7.53 -6.80 -19.10
CA SER A 3 -7.74 -7.49 -17.82
C SER A 3 -7.12 -6.70 -16.65
N PRO A 4 -7.56 -6.91 -15.40
CA PRO A 4 -6.92 -6.31 -14.22
C PRO A 4 -5.42 -6.58 -14.15
N GLU A 5 -4.99 -7.81 -14.44
CA GLU A 5 -3.59 -8.21 -14.47
C GLU A 5 -2.78 -7.40 -15.50
N LYS A 6 -3.32 -7.22 -16.70
CA LYS A 6 -2.64 -6.45 -17.75
C LYS A 6 -2.53 -4.97 -17.38
N ILE A 7 -3.59 -4.38 -16.79
CA ILE A 7 -3.55 -3.00 -16.28
C ILE A 7 -2.50 -2.87 -15.18
N ARG A 8 -2.37 -3.86 -14.28
CA ARG A 8 -1.34 -3.88 -13.24
C ARG A 8 0.08 -3.92 -13.82
N GLN A 9 0.33 -4.74 -14.85
CA GLN A 9 1.64 -4.79 -15.53
C GLN A 9 1.99 -3.44 -16.18
N MET A 10 1.00 -2.78 -16.79
CA MET A 10 1.18 -1.45 -17.37
C MET A 10 1.43 -0.40 -16.29
N LEU A 11 0.69 -0.45 -15.19
CA LEU A 11 0.89 0.40 -14.02
C LEU A 11 2.29 0.21 -13.43
N ARG A 12 2.75 -1.05 -13.30
CA ARG A 12 4.10 -1.37 -12.84
C ARG A 12 5.15 -0.69 -13.71
N SER A 13 5.03 -0.83 -15.02
CA SER A 13 5.94 -0.19 -16.00
C SER A 13 5.89 1.33 -15.89
N TRP A 14 4.69 1.90 -15.74
CA TRP A 14 4.51 3.34 -15.55
C TRP A 14 5.17 3.85 -14.26
N VAL A 15 5.03 3.13 -13.14
CA VAL A 15 5.66 3.50 -11.86
C VAL A 15 7.17 3.46 -11.98
N VAL A 16 7.74 2.42 -12.59
CA VAL A 16 9.19 2.32 -12.83
C VAL A 16 9.68 3.51 -13.66
N ASN A 17 9.00 3.82 -14.77
CA ASN A 17 9.42 4.91 -15.65
C ASN A 17 9.23 6.30 -15.04
N ALA A 18 8.16 6.52 -14.27
CA ALA A 18 7.84 7.82 -13.70
C ALA A 18 8.61 8.14 -12.42
N LYS A 19 9.08 7.11 -11.70
CA LYS A 19 9.71 7.26 -10.38
C LYS A 19 11.21 6.93 -10.36
N ASP A 20 11.75 6.35 -11.44
CA ASP A 20 13.17 5.98 -11.55
C ASP A 20 13.68 5.26 -10.29
N PRO A 21 13.19 4.03 -10.04
CA PRO A 21 13.41 3.35 -8.77
C PRO A 21 14.90 3.18 -8.49
N GLY A 22 15.31 3.56 -7.28
CA GLY A 22 16.65 3.30 -6.80
C GLY A 22 16.92 1.79 -6.67
N PRO A 23 18.19 1.39 -6.53
CA PRO A 23 18.59 -0.03 -6.50
C PRO A 23 18.00 -0.84 -5.34
N ALA A 24 17.40 -0.17 -4.34
CA ALA A 24 16.76 -0.78 -3.19
C ALA A 24 15.23 -0.57 -3.16
N ASP A 25 14.63 -0.05 -4.21
CA ASP A 25 13.18 0.14 -4.31
C ASP A 25 12.53 -1.16 -4.79
N VAL A 26 11.39 -1.50 -4.19
CA VAL A 26 10.68 -2.75 -4.51
C VAL A 26 9.24 -2.46 -4.89
N LEU A 27 8.76 -3.23 -5.86
CA LEU A 27 7.37 -3.26 -6.29
C LEU A 27 6.78 -4.62 -5.96
N VAL A 28 5.84 -4.63 -5.01
CA VAL A 28 5.22 -5.83 -4.47
C VAL A 28 3.81 -5.97 -5.03
N ASP A 29 3.55 -7.08 -5.69
CA ASP A 29 2.22 -7.40 -6.20
C ASP A 29 1.39 -8.11 -5.10
N GLU A 30 0.09 -7.81 -5.04
CA GLU A 30 -0.89 -8.54 -4.21
C GLU A 30 -0.56 -8.59 -2.70
N LEU A 31 -0.09 -7.47 -2.12
CA LEU A 31 0.26 -7.39 -0.70
C LEU A 31 -0.99 -7.37 0.19
N CYS A 32 -1.16 -8.39 1.04
CA CYS A 32 -2.25 -8.42 2.03
C CYS A 32 -2.09 -7.33 3.08
N ILE A 33 -3.18 -6.60 3.36
CA ILE A 33 -3.27 -5.53 4.36
C ILE A 33 -4.47 -5.76 5.29
N ILE A 34 -4.49 -5.08 6.44
CA ILE A 34 -5.59 -5.16 7.44
C ILE A 34 -5.95 -6.62 7.76
N ASP A 35 -5.02 -7.35 8.36
CA ASP A 35 -5.25 -8.75 8.77
C ASP A 35 -5.77 -9.67 7.65
N LYS A 36 -5.29 -9.42 6.41
CA LYS A 36 -5.65 -10.15 5.18
C LYS A 36 -7.10 -9.95 4.72
N THR A 37 -7.82 -8.98 5.27
CA THR A 37 -9.18 -8.64 4.84
C THR A 37 -9.20 -7.81 3.55
N CYS A 38 -8.09 -7.14 3.25
CA CYS A 38 -7.90 -6.39 2.02
C CYS A 38 -6.54 -6.75 1.41
N ARG A 39 -6.38 -6.56 0.10
CA ARG A 39 -5.16 -6.86 -0.62
C ARG A 39 -4.87 -5.74 -1.59
N ALA A 40 -3.67 -5.18 -1.50
CA ALA A 40 -3.23 -4.14 -2.40
C ALA A 40 -2.72 -4.74 -3.71
N ASP A 41 -3.22 -4.27 -4.85
CA ASP A 41 -2.85 -4.84 -6.16
C ASP A 41 -1.36 -4.65 -6.45
N LEU A 42 -0.85 -3.45 -6.18
CA LEU A 42 0.56 -3.09 -6.34
C LEU A 42 0.97 -2.16 -5.20
N VAL A 43 2.15 -2.40 -4.63
CA VAL A 43 2.75 -1.54 -3.60
C VAL A 43 4.14 -1.15 -4.06
N HIS A 44 4.44 0.14 -4.00
CA HIS A 44 5.77 0.68 -4.24
C HIS A 44 6.39 1.11 -2.92
N ALA A 45 7.55 0.55 -2.60
CA ALA A 45 8.31 0.86 -1.38
C ALA A 45 9.60 1.58 -1.78
N ASN A 46 9.61 2.92 -1.69
CA ASN A 46 10.69 3.77 -2.21
C ASN A 46 11.00 5.00 -1.34
N GLY A 47 11.30 4.78 -0.06
CA GLY A 47 11.39 5.88 0.92
C GLY A 47 10.05 6.21 1.58
N LYS A 48 8.95 5.75 1.00
CA LYS A 48 7.59 5.73 1.54
C LYS A 48 6.85 4.50 1.01
N LEU A 49 5.68 4.19 1.58
CA LEU A 49 4.80 3.14 1.06
C LEU A 49 3.67 3.74 0.24
N THR A 50 3.62 3.43 -1.04
CA THR A 50 2.54 3.83 -1.95
C THR A 50 1.72 2.61 -2.34
N GLY A 51 0.41 2.63 -2.09
CA GLY A 51 -0.50 1.56 -2.48
C GLY A 51 -1.34 1.94 -3.70
N PHE A 52 -1.49 1.01 -4.64
CA PHE A 52 -2.31 1.16 -5.83
C PHE A 52 -3.38 0.07 -5.89
N GLU A 53 -4.63 0.50 -6.10
CA GLU A 53 -5.76 -0.38 -6.42
C GLU A 53 -6.05 -0.33 -7.92
N VAL A 54 -6.32 -1.47 -8.55
CA VAL A 54 -6.60 -1.58 -9.99
C VAL A 54 -8.07 -1.94 -10.22
N LYS A 55 -8.72 -1.23 -11.15
CA LYS A 55 -10.08 -1.52 -11.61
C LYS A 55 -10.14 -1.56 -13.13
N SER A 56 -10.37 -2.74 -13.68
CA SER A 56 -10.57 -2.93 -15.11
C SER A 56 -11.88 -2.33 -15.60
N GLU A 57 -12.10 -2.42 -16.89
CA GLU A 57 -13.39 -2.07 -17.47
C GLU A 57 -14.50 -2.94 -16.84
N ALA A 58 -14.37 -4.25 -16.71
CA ALA A 58 -15.45 -5.08 -16.16
C ALA A 58 -15.79 -4.82 -14.68
N ASP A 59 -14.90 -4.17 -13.93
CA ASP A 59 -15.08 -3.95 -12.49
C ASP A 59 -16.16 -2.92 -12.15
N THR A 60 -16.55 -2.91 -10.88
CA THR A 60 -17.35 -1.85 -10.26
C THR A 60 -16.56 -1.19 -9.13
N LEU A 61 -16.92 0.06 -8.79
CA LEU A 61 -16.34 0.77 -7.65
C LEU A 61 -17.10 0.53 -6.34
N THR A 62 -18.07 -0.37 -6.29
CA THR A 62 -18.92 -0.59 -5.10
C THR A 62 -18.12 -0.92 -3.83
N ARG A 63 -16.98 -1.62 -3.97
CA ARG A 63 -16.10 -1.95 -2.83
C ARG A 63 -15.03 -0.88 -2.54
N TRP A 64 -14.87 0.08 -3.44
CA TRP A 64 -13.79 1.04 -3.38
C TRP A 64 -13.78 1.87 -2.10
N PRO A 65 -14.91 2.40 -1.57
CA PRO A 65 -14.87 3.16 -0.32
C PRO A 65 -14.23 2.39 0.85
N HIS A 66 -14.57 1.10 1.01
CA HIS A 66 -13.99 0.26 2.05
C HIS A 66 -12.50 -0.04 1.80
N GLN A 67 -12.12 -0.27 0.54
CA GLN A 67 -10.72 -0.48 0.16
C GLN A 67 -9.91 0.80 0.39
N MET A 68 -10.42 1.96 -0.01
CA MET A 68 -9.81 3.26 0.24
C MET A 68 -9.52 3.46 1.72
N ASP A 69 -10.49 3.20 2.60
CA ASP A 69 -10.30 3.30 4.05
C ASP A 69 -9.18 2.36 4.54
N ALA A 70 -9.15 1.11 4.07
CA ALA A 70 -8.10 0.16 4.41
C ALA A 70 -6.71 0.63 3.95
N TYR A 71 -6.62 1.15 2.72
CA TYR A 71 -5.38 1.68 2.15
C TYR A 71 -4.89 2.93 2.91
N LEU A 72 -5.79 3.85 3.25
CA LEU A 72 -5.46 5.07 3.99
C LEU A 72 -4.97 4.78 5.42
N ARG A 73 -5.29 3.63 6.00
CA ARG A 73 -4.73 3.25 7.30
C ARG A 73 -3.30 2.72 7.21
N VAL A 74 -2.79 2.43 6.02
CA VAL A 74 -1.51 1.72 5.82
C VAL A 74 -0.50 2.55 5.02
N PHE A 75 -0.91 3.13 3.90
CA PHE A 75 0.01 3.72 2.93
C PHE A 75 0.20 5.23 3.12
N ASP A 76 1.40 5.72 2.83
CA ASP A 76 1.71 7.15 2.78
C ASP A 76 1.06 7.86 1.59
N GLU A 77 0.84 7.12 0.50
CA GLU A 77 0.10 7.58 -0.68
C GLU A 77 -0.81 6.47 -1.19
N VAL A 78 -2.00 6.84 -1.65
CA VAL A 78 -3.01 5.90 -2.16
C VAL A 78 -3.43 6.34 -3.56
N TRP A 79 -3.43 5.37 -4.48
CA TRP A 79 -3.84 5.57 -5.86
C TRP A 79 -4.93 4.58 -6.25
N LEU A 80 -5.92 5.06 -6.98
CA LEU A 80 -6.86 4.24 -7.74
C LEU A 80 -6.48 4.34 -9.22
N CYS A 81 -6.12 3.22 -9.82
CA CYS A 81 -5.87 3.06 -11.25
C CYS A 81 -7.04 2.35 -11.90
N CYS A 82 -7.88 3.07 -12.65
CA CYS A 82 -9.11 2.52 -13.20
C CYS A 82 -9.25 2.76 -14.70
N HIS A 83 -9.99 1.89 -15.40
CA HIS A 83 -10.41 2.17 -16.77
C HIS A 83 -11.17 3.50 -16.84
N ARG A 84 -10.93 4.29 -17.89
CA ARG A 84 -11.45 5.66 -18.04
C ARG A 84 -12.97 5.79 -17.86
N LYS A 85 -13.74 4.74 -18.13
CA LYS A 85 -15.20 4.77 -17.92
C LYS A 85 -15.60 4.99 -16.46
N HIS A 86 -14.72 4.67 -15.53
CA HIS A 86 -14.93 4.84 -14.10
C HIS A 86 -14.50 6.22 -13.59
N ALA A 87 -13.93 7.09 -14.44
CA ALA A 87 -13.31 8.35 -14.04
C ALA A 87 -14.21 9.25 -13.19
N VAL A 88 -15.47 9.44 -13.60
CA VAL A 88 -16.43 10.29 -12.87
C VAL A 88 -16.70 9.73 -11.48
N ARG A 89 -16.98 8.42 -11.38
CA ARG A 89 -17.21 7.77 -10.09
C ARG A 89 -15.96 7.73 -9.22
N ALA A 90 -14.80 7.49 -9.81
CA ALA A 90 -13.51 7.50 -9.12
C ALA A 90 -13.24 8.86 -8.47
N LEU A 91 -13.51 9.96 -9.17
CA LEU A 91 -13.39 11.32 -8.63
C LEU A 91 -14.42 11.58 -7.52
N SER A 92 -15.67 11.13 -7.67
CA SER A 92 -16.73 11.39 -6.68
C SER A 92 -16.62 10.54 -5.42
N GLU A 93 -16.19 9.29 -5.54
CA GLU A 93 -16.12 8.34 -4.42
C GLU A 93 -14.78 8.39 -3.67
N SER A 94 -13.75 9.05 -4.23
CA SER A 94 -12.43 9.13 -3.60
C SER A 94 -12.18 10.48 -2.97
N ILE A 95 -11.71 10.49 -1.72
CA ILE A 95 -11.31 11.72 -1.03
C ILE A 95 -10.19 12.46 -1.80
N PRO A 96 -10.04 13.79 -1.64
CA PRO A 96 -9.08 14.59 -2.42
C PRO A 96 -7.62 14.12 -2.37
N ALA A 97 -7.20 13.47 -1.27
CA ALA A 97 -5.83 12.97 -1.11
C ALA A 97 -5.52 11.74 -1.98
N VAL A 98 -6.53 11.00 -2.44
CA VAL A 98 -6.34 9.82 -3.30
C VAL A 98 -6.04 10.26 -4.73
N GLY A 99 -4.94 9.76 -5.28
CA GLY A 99 -4.59 9.94 -6.68
C GLY A 99 -5.41 9.05 -7.61
N ILE A 100 -5.77 9.56 -8.77
CA ILE A 100 -6.55 8.85 -9.78
C ILE A 100 -5.72 8.75 -11.06
N LEU A 101 -5.41 7.51 -11.44
CA LEU A 101 -4.86 7.15 -12.74
C LEU A 101 -5.97 6.57 -13.60
N ILE A 102 -6.05 7.01 -14.84
CA ILE A 102 -6.96 6.45 -15.83
C ILE A 102 -6.18 5.67 -16.88
N VAL A 103 -6.69 4.50 -17.24
CA VAL A 103 -6.23 3.71 -18.38
C VAL A 103 -7.30 3.71 -19.47
N ASP A 104 -6.91 3.99 -20.71
CA ASP A 104 -7.82 3.92 -21.85
C ASP A 104 -7.83 2.51 -22.49
N GLU A 105 -8.61 2.33 -23.56
CA GLU A 105 -8.72 1.04 -24.25
C GLU A 105 -7.44 0.59 -24.95
N TYR A 106 -6.59 1.53 -25.36
CA TYR A 106 -5.30 1.29 -25.99
C TYR A 106 -4.20 1.01 -24.97
N GLY A 107 -4.46 1.32 -23.71
CA GLY A 107 -3.57 1.12 -22.59
C GLY A 107 -2.69 2.33 -22.27
N ALA A 108 -3.03 3.51 -22.75
CA ALA A 108 -2.38 4.73 -22.30
C ALA A 108 -2.82 5.03 -20.86
N LEU A 109 -1.84 5.30 -19.99
CA LEU A 109 -2.05 5.73 -18.61
C LEU A 109 -1.91 7.26 -18.52
N ALA A 110 -2.86 7.90 -17.84
CA ALA A 110 -2.81 9.33 -17.56
C ALA A 110 -3.21 9.62 -16.11
N VAL A 111 -2.55 10.63 -15.51
CA VAL A 111 -2.93 11.15 -14.20
C VAL A 111 -4.13 12.07 -14.35
N LEU A 112 -5.27 11.66 -13.81
CA LEU A 112 -6.46 12.51 -13.74
C LEU A 112 -6.43 13.40 -12.50
N ARG A 113 -5.91 12.89 -11.37
CA ARG A 113 -5.66 13.64 -10.14
C ARG A 113 -4.40 13.09 -9.46
N PRO A 114 -3.41 13.93 -9.09
CA PRO A 114 -2.25 13.43 -8.37
C PRO A 114 -2.63 13.02 -6.93
N ALA A 115 -2.00 11.98 -6.40
CA ALA A 115 -2.11 11.67 -4.98
C ALA A 115 -1.41 12.74 -4.13
N GLN A 116 -1.89 12.88 -2.90
CA GLN A 116 -1.26 13.70 -1.87
C GLN A 116 -0.82 12.83 -0.70
N GLN A 117 0.05 13.38 0.14
CA GLN A 117 0.48 12.72 1.36
C GLN A 117 -0.73 12.41 2.25
N ASN A 118 -0.89 11.13 2.57
CA ASN A 118 -1.88 10.64 3.51
C ASN A 118 -1.39 10.83 4.95
N LYS A 119 -2.29 11.34 5.80
CA LYS A 119 -2.06 11.60 7.23
C LYS A 119 -2.83 10.65 8.15
N SER A 120 -3.59 9.71 7.59
CA SER A 120 -4.49 8.82 8.32
C SER A 120 -3.89 7.43 8.61
N VAL A 121 -2.57 7.27 8.42
CA VAL A 121 -1.87 6.01 8.70
C VAL A 121 -2.05 5.63 10.17
N ASN A 122 -2.51 4.40 10.41
CA ASN A 122 -2.76 3.86 11.72
C ASN A 122 -1.61 2.96 12.16
N SER A 123 -0.99 3.25 13.30
CA SER A 123 0.16 2.49 13.79
C SER A 123 -0.15 1.00 13.97
N TYR A 124 -1.32 0.63 14.48
CA TYR A 124 -1.67 -0.77 14.69
C TYR A 124 -1.85 -1.53 13.37
N ASP A 125 -2.51 -0.93 12.38
CA ASP A 125 -2.66 -1.54 11.07
C ASP A 125 -1.33 -1.65 10.33
N LEU A 126 -0.46 -0.66 10.48
CA LEU A 126 0.89 -0.65 9.91
C LEU A 126 1.76 -1.80 10.47
N THR A 127 1.66 -2.12 11.76
CA THR A 127 2.31 -3.31 12.33
C THR A 127 1.83 -4.63 11.70
N GLY A 128 0.66 -4.64 11.07
CA GLY A 128 0.12 -5.81 10.37
C GLY A 128 0.93 -6.20 9.12
N LEU A 129 1.79 -5.31 8.61
CA LEU A 129 2.70 -5.61 7.52
C LEU A 129 3.96 -6.36 7.96
N LEU A 130 4.22 -6.43 9.27
CA LEU A 130 5.39 -7.08 9.85
C LEU A 130 5.10 -8.54 10.21
N TRP A 131 6.03 -9.41 9.89
CA TRP A 131 6.06 -10.78 10.39
C TRP A 131 6.42 -10.82 11.86
N ARG A 132 6.08 -11.93 12.53
CA ARG A 132 6.36 -12.07 13.97
C ARG A 132 7.83 -11.84 14.32
N LYS A 133 8.74 -12.41 13.51
CA LYS A 133 10.19 -12.24 13.71
C LYS A 133 10.59 -10.76 13.64
N GLU A 134 10.06 -10.03 12.66
CA GLU A 134 10.35 -8.60 12.46
C GLU A 134 9.79 -7.74 13.61
N LEU A 135 8.62 -8.10 14.15
CA LEU A 135 8.05 -7.45 15.35
C LEU A 135 8.91 -7.70 16.60
N ASP A 136 9.39 -8.92 16.79
CA ASP A 136 10.24 -9.27 17.94
C ASP A 136 11.59 -8.53 17.86
N GLU A 137 12.16 -8.41 16.65
CA GLU A 137 13.37 -7.62 16.38
C GLU A 137 13.15 -6.12 16.66
N LEU A 138 12.05 -5.54 16.19
CA LEU A 138 11.68 -4.15 16.49
C LEU A 138 11.52 -3.93 17.99
N CYS A 139 10.86 -4.86 18.70
CA CYS A 139 10.72 -4.76 20.15
C CYS A 139 12.07 -4.74 20.85
N LYS A 140 13.01 -5.58 20.42
CA LYS A 140 14.37 -5.60 20.97
C LYS A 140 15.11 -4.27 20.71
N GLU A 141 15.01 -3.71 19.51
CA GLU A 141 15.61 -2.42 19.16
C GLU A 141 15.04 -1.26 19.99
N GLN A 142 13.75 -1.33 20.33
CA GLN A 142 13.05 -0.30 21.12
C GLN A 142 13.08 -0.56 22.63
N GLY A 143 13.79 -1.61 23.11
CA GLY A 143 13.86 -1.96 24.52
C GLY A 143 12.53 -2.48 25.11
N LEU A 144 11.62 -2.95 24.26
CA LEU A 144 10.33 -3.52 24.65
C LEU A 144 10.48 -5.02 24.96
N SER A 145 10.06 -5.42 26.16
CA SER A 145 10.05 -6.84 26.53
C SER A 145 8.99 -7.61 25.74
N VAL A 146 9.41 -8.70 25.10
CA VAL A 146 8.53 -9.67 24.43
C VAL A 146 8.94 -11.09 24.78
N THR A 147 7.96 -11.96 24.91
CA THR A 147 8.16 -13.39 25.12
C THR A 147 7.60 -14.18 23.95
N ARG A 148 8.17 -15.37 23.68
CA ARG A 148 7.73 -16.24 22.58
C ARG A 148 6.28 -16.75 22.73
N LYS A 149 5.71 -16.72 23.93
CA LYS A 149 4.35 -17.20 24.22
C LYS A 149 3.27 -16.17 23.91
N GLU A 150 3.62 -14.89 23.84
CA GLU A 150 2.65 -13.82 23.57
C GLU A 150 2.06 -13.96 22.17
N LEU A 151 0.79 -13.60 22.04
CA LEU A 151 0.09 -13.59 20.77
C LEU A 151 0.60 -12.44 19.91
N ILE A 152 0.63 -12.62 18.59
CA ILE A 152 1.07 -11.56 17.66
C ILE A 152 0.26 -10.27 17.85
N LYS A 153 -1.02 -10.39 18.18
CA LYS A 153 -1.91 -9.25 18.48
C LYS A 153 -1.43 -8.41 19.67
N GLU A 154 -0.95 -9.06 20.73
CA GLU A 154 -0.45 -8.38 21.93
C GLU A 154 0.83 -7.61 21.64
N VAL A 155 1.75 -8.24 20.89
CA VAL A 155 3.00 -7.60 20.45
C VAL A 155 2.69 -6.40 19.57
N ARG A 156 1.76 -6.53 18.61
CA ARG A 156 1.32 -5.43 17.75
C ARG A 156 0.74 -4.25 18.54
N HIS A 157 -0.10 -4.51 19.53
CA HIS A 157 -0.63 -3.45 20.42
C HIS A 157 0.49 -2.76 21.20
N ARG A 158 1.45 -3.51 21.72
CA ARG A 158 2.60 -2.93 22.45
C ARG A 158 3.41 -2.03 21.53
N VAL A 159 3.77 -2.51 20.35
CA VAL A 159 4.53 -1.75 19.34
C VAL A 159 3.76 -0.50 18.93
N SER A 160 2.47 -0.63 18.57
CA SER A 160 1.67 0.50 18.09
C SER A 160 1.50 1.62 19.11
N ASN A 161 1.53 1.29 20.40
CA ASN A 161 1.36 2.25 21.49
C ASN A 161 2.67 2.85 21.98
N SER A 162 3.80 2.18 21.75
CA SER A 162 5.10 2.57 22.32
C SER A 162 6.04 3.18 21.28
N VAL A 163 5.87 2.85 20.00
CA VAL A 163 6.74 3.29 18.91
C VAL A 163 6.06 4.40 18.12
N SER A 164 6.81 5.47 17.83
CA SER A 164 6.30 6.57 16.99
C SER A 164 5.96 6.06 15.58
N VAL A 165 4.94 6.68 14.97
CA VAL A 165 4.48 6.28 13.63
C VAL A 165 5.60 6.43 12.58
N ASP A 166 6.47 7.44 12.70
CA ASP A 166 7.56 7.68 11.75
C ASP A 166 8.63 6.60 11.84
N LEU A 167 9.01 6.18 13.05
CA LEU A 167 9.94 5.06 13.23
C LEU A 167 9.33 3.76 12.72
N LEU A 168 8.04 3.53 13.01
CA LEU A 168 7.35 2.34 12.53
C LEU A 168 7.27 2.30 11.00
N LYS A 169 6.97 3.43 10.34
CA LYS A 169 7.00 3.55 8.87
C LYS A 169 8.39 3.20 8.31
N ALA A 170 9.45 3.77 8.88
CA ALA A 170 10.82 3.48 8.45
C ALA A 170 11.16 1.98 8.61
N TYR A 171 10.76 1.38 9.72
CA TYR A 171 11.01 -0.04 9.98
C TYR A 171 10.23 -0.95 9.03
N VAL A 172 8.93 -0.67 8.80
CA VAL A 172 8.11 -1.42 7.84
C VAL A 172 8.66 -1.31 6.43
N LEU A 173 9.08 -0.11 6.02
CA LEU A 173 9.68 0.12 4.72
C LEU A 173 10.95 -0.74 4.55
N LYS A 174 11.83 -0.75 5.55
CA LYS A 174 13.03 -1.60 5.57
C LYS A 174 12.67 -3.09 5.44
N ALA A 175 11.74 -3.57 6.27
CA ALA A 175 11.32 -4.98 6.28
C ALA A 175 10.68 -5.42 4.96
N ILE A 176 9.88 -4.55 4.32
CA ILE A 176 9.34 -4.83 2.98
C ILE A 176 10.47 -4.89 1.95
N LYS A 177 11.37 -3.91 1.95
CA LYS A 177 12.51 -3.90 1.02
C LYS A 177 13.33 -5.18 1.14
N GLU A 178 13.74 -5.56 2.35
CA GLU A 178 14.55 -6.77 2.60
C GLU A 178 13.86 -8.06 2.14
N ARG A 179 12.54 -8.16 2.29
CA ARG A 179 11.77 -9.34 1.85
C ARG A 179 11.65 -9.46 0.33
N TYR A 180 11.59 -8.35 -0.39
CA TYR A 180 11.24 -8.32 -1.80
C TYR A 180 12.37 -7.83 -2.72
N SER A 181 13.53 -7.44 -2.18
CA SER A 181 14.70 -7.01 -2.98
C SER A 181 15.46 -8.16 -3.65
N VAL A 182 15.10 -9.42 -3.37
CA VAL A 182 15.74 -10.63 -3.91
C VAL A 182 14.79 -11.42 -4.83
N SER A 183 13.71 -10.78 -5.30
CA SER A 183 12.70 -11.41 -6.18
C SER A 183 12.87 -11.01 -7.64
#